data_AF-A0A950ABR1-F1
#
_entry.id   AF-A0A950ABR1-F1
#
_cell.length_a   1.000
_cell.length_b   1.000
_cell.length_c   1.000
_cell.angle_alpha   90.00
_cell.angle_beta   90.00
_cell.angle_gamma   90.00
#
_symmetry.space_group_name_H-M   'P 1'
#
loop_
_entity.id
_entity.type
_entity.pdbx_description
1 polymer ?
#
loop_
_entity_poly.entity_id
_entity_poly.type
_entity_poly.pdbx_seq_one_letter_code
_entity_poly.pdbx_strand_id
1 'polypeptide(L)' 'MLPLRGLLAAVPIAALTLAVPLVNRVEPRVAGLPFVLFWIVAWVLLAPAFVWTIGRLEKRW' A
#
# COMPACT_ATOMS: atom_id res chain seq x y z
N MET A 1 -19.73 -7.57 -8.10
CA MET A 1 -19.07 -6.26 -7.87
C MET A 1 -18.16 -6.22 -6.64
N LEU A 2 -18.18 -7.24 -5.77
CA LEU A 2 -17.23 -7.42 -4.65
C LEU A 2 -15.73 -7.65 -5.02
N PRO A 3 -15.35 -8.29 -6.15
CA PRO A 3 -13.95 -8.74 -6.31
C PRO A 3 -12.97 -7.57 -6.46
N LEU A 4 -13.36 -6.50 -7.15
CA LEU A 4 -12.52 -5.32 -7.33
C LEU A 4 -12.23 -4.61 -6.00
N ARG A 5 -13.24 -4.48 -5.14
CA ARG A 5 -13.11 -3.83 -3.83
C ARG A 5 -12.19 -4.62 -2.91
N GLY A 6 -12.37 -5.95 -2.87
CA GLY A 6 -11.51 -6.85 -2.12
C GLY A 6 -10.06 -6.79 -2.60
N LEU A 7 -9.85 -6.72 -3.92
CA LEU A 7 -8.51 -6.56 -4.49
C LEU A 7 -7.88 -5.24 -4.06
N LEU A 8 -8.60 -4.12 -4.14
CA LEU A 8 -8.12 -2.80 -3.70
C LEU A 8 -7.76 -2.78 -2.21
N ALA A 9 -8.55 -3.44 -1.36
CA ALA A 9 -8.26 -3.55 0.07
C ALA A 9 -7.04 -4.45 0.36
N ALA A 10 -6.84 -5.50 -0.43
CA ALA A 10 -5.74 -6.44 -0.26
C ALA A 10 -4.37 -5.85 -0.63
N VAL A 11 -4.30 -4.89 -1.55
CA VAL A 11 -3.04 -4.28 -2.02
C VAL A 11 -2.19 -3.70 -0.89
N PRO A 12 -2.67 -2.73 -0.08
CA PRO A 12 -1.85 -2.16 1.00
C PRO A 12 -1.51 -3.20 2.08
N ILE A 13 -2.40 -4.18 2.34
CA ILE A 13 -2.15 -5.26 3.29
C ILE A 13 -0.97 -6.11 2.80
N ALA A 14 -1.03 -6.60 1.56
CA ALA A 14 0.02 -7.40 0.97
C ALA A 14 1.35 -6.61 0.89
N ALA A 15 1.31 -5.34 0.53
CA ALA A 15 2.50 -4.51 0.44
C ALA A 15 3.20 -4.27 1.79
N LEU A 16 2.44 -4.16 2.89
CA LEU A 16 2.98 -3.92 4.23
C LEU A 16 3.28 -5.20 5.03
N THR A 17 2.79 -6.36 4.59
CA THR A 17 2.98 -7.64 5.31
C THR A 17 3.71 -8.68 4.47
N LEU A 18 3.16 -9.04 3.31
CA LEU A 18 3.67 -10.11 2.47
C LEU A 18 4.90 -9.70 1.66
N ALA A 19 4.98 -8.42 1.25
CA ALA A 19 6.10 -7.93 0.45
C ALA A 19 7.35 -7.65 1.28
N VAL A 20 7.26 -7.61 2.62
CA VAL A 20 8.37 -7.24 3.52
C VAL A 20 9.65 -8.05 3.25
N PRO A 21 9.64 -9.39 3.12
CA PRO A 21 10.85 -10.16 2.83
C PRO A 21 11.55 -9.77 1.52
N LEU A 22 10.79 -9.24 0.54
CA LEU A 22 11.31 -8.84 -0.77
C LEU A 22 11.90 -7.42 -0.78
N VAL A 23 11.40 -6.56 0.11
CA VAL A 23 11.78 -5.14 0.21
C VAL A 23 12.62 -4.83 1.45
N ASN A 24 12.89 -5.82 2.30
CA ASN A 24 13.69 -5.65 3.52
C ASN A 24 15.18 -5.52 3.18
N ARG A 25 15.56 -4.35 2.70
CA ARG A 25 16.93 -3.97 2.38
C ARG A 25 17.17 -2.51 2.79
N VAL A 26 18.42 -2.17 3.04
CA VAL A 26 18.82 -0.79 3.39
C VAL A 26 19.11 0.00 2.12
N GLU A 27 19.89 -0.55 1.20
CA GLU A 27 20.20 0.05 -0.09
C GLU A 27 19.24 -0.43 -1.21
N PRO A 28 18.88 0.45 -2.17
CA PRO A 28 19.30 1.85 -2.26
C PRO A 28 18.59 2.75 -1.25
N ARG A 29 19.25 3.80 -0.79
CA ARG A 29 18.58 4.81 0.02
C ARG A 29 17.74 5.72 -0.86
N VAL A 30 16.50 5.97 -0.46
CA VAL A 30 15.55 6.82 -1.19
C VAL A 30 15.14 7.97 -0.28
N ALA A 31 15.28 9.22 -0.76
CA ALA A 31 15.03 10.43 0.04
C ALA A 31 15.81 10.45 1.38
N GLY A 32 17.01 9.86 1.42
CA GLY A 32 17.83 9.75 2.63
C GLY A 32 17.45 8.60 3.59
N LEU A 33 16.36 7.89 3.32
CA LEU A 33 15.86 6.78 4.13
C LEU A 33 16.38 5.43 3.61
N PRO A 34 16.59 4.42 4.48
CA PRO A 34 16.70 3.02 4.06
C PRO A 34 15.51 2.62 3.18
N PHE A 35 15.74 1.75 2.19
CA PHE A 35 14.70 1.35 1.23
C PHE A 35 13.42 0.82 1.91
N VAL A 36 13.57 -0.07 2.91
CA VAL A 36 12.43 -0.62 3.66
C VAL A 36 11.64 0.46 4.41
N LEU A 37 12.31 1.48 4.94
CA LEU A 37 11.66 2.57 5.65
C LEU A 37 10.90 3.48 4.68
N PHE A 38 11.54 3.83 3.56
CA PHE A 38 10.87 4.56 2.48
C PHE A 38 9.63 3.82 1.99
N TRP A 39 9.73 2.50 1.78
CA TRP A 39 8.62 1.66 1.36
C TRP A 39 7.45 1.72 2.34
N ILE A 40 7.70 1.51 3.64
CA ILE A 40 6.65 1.57 4.67
C ILE A 40 5.99 2.95 4.69
N VAL A 41 6.77 4.02 4.72
CA VAL A 41 6.24 5.40 4.75
C VAL A 41 5.38 5.68 3.51
N ALA A 42 5.86 5.32 2.32
CA ALA A 42 5.11 5.47 1.08
C ALA A 42 3.77 4.74 1.14
N TRP A 43 3.74 3.49 1.61
CA TRP A 43 2.51 2.71 1.71
C TRP A 43 1.55 3.20 2.81
N VAL A 44 2.06 3.71 3.93
CA VAL A 44 1.24 4.35 4.96
C VAL A 44 0.54 5.59 4.41
N LEU A 45 1.24 6.39 3.61
CA LEU A 45 0.66 7.58 2.97
C LEU A 45 -0.31 7.22 1.82
N LEU A 46 -0.07 6.11 1.12
CA LEU A 46 -0.93 5.65 0.04
C LEU A 46 -2.20 4.94 0.52
N ALA A 47 -2.17 4.23 1.65
CA ALA A 47 -3.29 3.42 2.14
C ALA A 47 -4.63 4.19 2.27
N PRO A 48 -4.67 5.45 2.76
CA PRO A 48 -5.90 6.25 2.77
C PRO A 48 -6.51 6.46 1.38
N ALA A 49 -5.69 6.58 0.32
CA ALA A 49 -6.18 6.74 -1.04
C ALA A 49 -6.91 5.49 -1.54
N PHE A 50 -6.48 4.29 -1.12
CA PHE A 50 -7.19 3.04 -1.42
C PHE A 50 -8.56 3.01 -0.74
N VAL A 51 -8.62 3.33 0.56
CA VAL A 51 -9.88 3.37 1.32
C VAL A 51 -10.83 4.42 0.72
N TRP A 52 -10.32 5.60 0.39
CA TRP A 52 -11.10 6.65 -0.27
C TRP A 52 -11.66 6.20 -1.60
N THR A 53 -10.85 5.51 -2.43
CA THR A 53 -11.27 4.98 -3.73
C THR A 53 -12.38 3.94 -3.55
N ILE A 54 -12.25 3.04 -2.58
CA ILE A 54 -13.29 2.05 -2.26
C ILE A 54 -14.60 2.76 -1.87
N GLY A 55 -14.53 3.78 -1.00
CA GLY A 55 -15.72 4.54 -0.60
C GLY A 55 -16.37 5.32 -1.76
N ARG A 56 -15.58 5.81 -2.72
CA ARG A 56 -16.10 6.42 -3.96
C ARG A 56 -16.78 5.41 -4.88
N LEU A 57 -16.26 4.19 -4.97
CA LEU A 57 -16.87 3.09 -5.73
C LEU A 57 -18.14 2.54 -5.05
N GLU A 58 -18.29 2.76 -3.74
CA GLU A 58 -19.48 2.42 -2.98
C GLU A 58 -20.59 3.44 -3.20
N LYS A 59 -20.31 4.74 -3.06
CA LYS A 59 -21.28 5.83 -3.24
C LYS A 59 -21.82 5.99 -4.68
N ARG A 60 -21.27 5.28 -5.65
CA ARG A 60 -21.66 5.38 -7.07
C ARG A 60 -22.83 4.45 -7.44
N TRP A 61 -23.36 3.71 -6.48
CA TRP A 61 -24.55 2.86 -6.56
C TRP A 61 -25.55 3.28 -5.47
#